data_AF-A0A650A3X9-F1
#
_entry.id   AF-A0A650A3X9-F1
#
_cell.length_a   1.000
_cell.length_b   1.000
_cell.length_c   1.000
_cell.angle_alpha   90.00
_cell.angle_beta   90.00
_cell.angle_gamma   90.00
#
_symmetry.space_group_name_H-M   'P 1'
#
loop_
_entity.id
_entity.type
_entity.pdbx_description
1 polymer ?
#
loop_
_entity_poly.entity_id
_entity_poly.type
_entity_poly.pdbx_seq_one_letter_code
_entity_poly.pdbx_strand_id
1 'polypeptide(L)'
;MHPPGADTVVVRHGEVGVKSDQVRMKMEFQLQENLNALLSDRGLPGDTGCERNRLYVRTTEDAVEAATAAATEAPGVVSASPALTVAPTMDAITDALADTTTACYDGGPFAVVARRAGGDDVHDFSSRDIENEGGQAIWDVIESMGKTPEVDLDDPAFTVFVEARPDEAFVFLEKRSGPGGLPLGTQKPLVALLSGGIDSPVAAWQAMTRGAPVVPVYVDLGAYGGVDHRARAEAAAGALARRAPNFDLQLSVVDGGEAVERLMTDVEDTRMLSFRRFMYRAAERIARDVGAVGIVTGESIGQKSSQTTANIAVTDAVTDLPIHRPLVSADKTDIIAQARDLGTYDDATVPAGCNRVAPDKPETHADPAAVEGSEPDDLLELADSAGSNPAVVDPPAQVE
;
A
#
# COMPACT_ATOMS: atom_id res chain seq x y z
N MET A 1 13.14 -16.64 -6.14
CA MET A 1 13.90 -17.51 -7.08
C MET A 1 13.46 -17.14 -8.48
N HIS A 2 14.38 -16.98 -9.43
CA HIS A 2 14.04 -16.62 -10.80
C HIS A 2 14.85 -17.43 -11.82
N PRO A 3 14.36 -17.58 -13.06
CA PRO A 3 15.13 -18.20 -14.14
C PRO A 3 16.48 -17.52 -14.37
N PRO A 4 17.51 -18.26 -14.84
CA PRO A 4 18.74 -17.65 -15.32
C PRO A 4 18.46 -16.74 -16.52
N GLY A 5 19.16 -15.60 -16.63
CA GLY A 5 18.92 -14.62 -17.69
C GLY A 5 17.64 -13.80 -17.54
N ALA A 6 16.94 -13.88 -16.41
CA ALA A 6 15.71 -13.13 -16.19
C ALA A 6 15.94 -11.62 -16.36
N ASP A 7 15.25 -11.00 -17.32
CA ASP A 7 15.47 -9.62 -17.75
C ASP A 7 14.22 -8.74 -17.60
N THR A 8 13.11 -9.34 -17.19
CA THR A 8 11.81 -8.68 -17.20
C THR A 8 11.03 -9.03 -15.94
N VAL A 9 10.34 -8.05 -15.35
CA VAL A 9 9.34 -8.28 -14.31
C VAL A 9 7.95 -8.26 -14.95
N VAL A 10 7.24 -9.38 -14.92
CA VAL A 10 5.84 -9.45 -15.36
C VAL A 10 4.93 -8.97 -14.24
N VAL A 11 4.23 -7.85 -14.47
CA VAL A 11 3.39 -7.19 -13.46
C VAL A 11 1.91 -7.42 -13.74
N ARG A 12 1.18 -7.85 -12.72
CA ARG A 12 -0.25 -8.20 -12.79
C ARG A 12 -1.06 -7.26 -11.91
N HIS A 13 -2.12 -6.68 -12.46
CA HIS A 13 -3.13 -5.90 -11.74
C HIS A 13 -4.48 -6.61 -11.77
N GLY A 14 -5.31 -6.38 -10.75
CA GLY A 14 -6.61 -7.04 -10.58
C GLY A 14 -7.77 -6.14 -11.01
N GLU A 15 -8.18 -5.25 -10.12
CA GLU A 15 -9.38 -4.41 -10.25
C GLU A 15 -9.37 -3.42 -11.44
N VAL A 16 -8.20 -3.19 -12.03
CA VAL A 16 -8.03 -2.37 -13.22
C VAL A 16 -8.63 -3.06 -14.46
N GLY A 17 -8.57 -4.40 -14.52
CA GLY A 17 -9.01 -5.18 -15.68
C GLY A 17 -10.53 -5.20 -15.91
N VAL A 18 -11.33 -4.89 -14.88
CA VAL A 18 -12.81 -4.89 -14.96
C VAL A 18 -13.39 -3.54 -15.39
N LYS A 19 -12.54 -2.53 -15.63
CA LYS A 19 -12.97 -1.18 -16.04
C LYS A 19 -13.13 -1.08 -17.56
N SER A 20 -13.87 -0.07 -18.00
CA SER A 20 -13.96 0.27 -19.44
C SER A 20 -12.57 0.55 -20.00
N ASP A 21 -12.37 0.30 -21.30
CA ASP A 21 -11.05 0.42 -21.94
C ASP A 21 -10.37 1.77 -21.67
N GLN A 22 -11.12 2.86 -21.75
CA GLN A 22 -10.59 4.20 -21.50
C GLN A 22 -10.13 4.41 -20.04
N VAL A 23 -10.89 3.89 -19.07
CA VAL A 23 -10.53 4.00 -17.65
C VAL A 23 -9.35 3.09 -17.34
N ARG A 24 -9.34 1.89 -17.91
CA ARG A 24 -8.27 0.92 -17.77
C ARG A 24 -6.94 1.48 -18.25
N MET A 25 -6.88 2.04 -19.47
CA MET A 25 -5.66 2.65 -20.02
C MET A 25 -5.11 3.76 -19.13
N LYS A 26 -5.97 4.62 -18.55
CA LYS A 26 -5.54 5.67 -17.62
C LYS A 26 -4.95 5.10 -16.33
N MET A 27 -5.55 4.04 -15.79
CA MET A 27 -5.06 3.37 -14.59
C MET A 27 -3.73 2.64 -14.85
N GLU A 28 -3.60 1.97 -16.00
CA GLU A 28 -2.35 1.32 -16.43
C GLU A 28 -1.23 2.34 -16.63
N PHE A 29 -1.53 3.51 -17.19
CA PHE A 29 -0.56 4.61 -17.30
C PHE A 29 -0.15 5.12 -15.91
N GLN A 30 -1.10 5.38 -15.01
CA GLN A 30 -0.79 5.81 -13.64
C GLN A 30 0.05 4.76 -12.88
N LEU A 31 -0.21 3.47 -13.09
CA LEU A 31 0.58 2.42 -12.48
C LEU A 31 2.01 2.38 -13.01
N GLN A 32 2.22 2.61 -14.32
CA GLN A 32 3.55 2.75 -14.91
C GLN A 32 4.31 3.92 -14.29
N GLU A 33 3.68 5.08 -14.14
CA GLU A 33 4.29 6.25 -13.47
C GLU A 33 4.73 5.92 -12.03
N ASN A 34 3.87 5.23 -11.27
CA ASN A 34 4.19 4.82 -9.91
C ASN A 34 5.36 3.83 -9.85
N LEU A 35 5.40 2.85 -10.77
CA LEU A 35 6.49 1.89 -10.88
C LEU A 35 7.81 2.56 -11.27
N ASN A 36 7.79 3.45 -12.27
CA ASN A 36 8.97 4.22 -12.68
C ASN A 36 9.54 5.04 -11.53
N ALA A 37 8.67 5.67 -10.74
CA ALA A 37 9.09 6.44 -9.57
C ALA A 37 9.76 5.56 -8.51
N LEU A 38 9.21 4.37 -8.23
CA LEU A 38 9.79 3.41 -7.28
C LEU A 38 11.14 2.87 -7.75
N LEU A 39 11.31 2.63 -9.05
CA LEU A 39 12.59 2.20 -9.62
C LEU A 39 13.63 3.32 -9.54
N SER A 40 13.25 4.55 -9.92
CA SER A 40 14.12 5.72 -9.88
C SER A 40 14.57 6.06 -8.46
N ASP A 41 13.66 6.01 -7.48
CA ASP A 41 13.95 6.26 -6.07
C ASP A 41 14.98 5.27 -5.51
N ARG A 42 14.92 4.00 -5.96
CA ARG A 42 15.87 2.94 -5.57
C ARG A 42 17.14 2.89 -6.43
N GLY A 43 17.30 3.80 -7.41
CA GLY A 43 18.43 3.78 -8.34
C GLY A 43 18.48 2.53 -9.22
N LEU A 44 17.35 1.88 -9.47
CA LEU A 44 17.26 0.65 -10.24
C LEU A 44 17.10 0.97 -11.73
N PRO A 45 17.86 0.31 -12.63
CA PRO A 45 17.65 0.47 -14.06
C PRO A 45 16.33 -0.20 -14.46
N GLY A 46 15.61 0.41 -15.38
CA GLY A 46 14.54 -0.27 -16.09
C GLY A 46 13.48 0.66 -16.65
N ASP A 47 12.78 0.15 -17.66
CA ASP A 47 11.71 0.84 -18.35
C ASP A 47 10.40 0.09 -18.13
N THR A 48 9.35 0.81 -17.70
CA THR A 48 8.01 0.24 -17.65
C THR A 48 7.34 0.32 -19.02
N GLY A 49 6.59 -0.72 -19.36
CA GLY A 49 5.78 -0.76 -20.57
C GLY A 49 4.45 -1.45 -20.32
N CYS A 50 3.48 -1.18 -21.19
CA CYS A 50 2.20 -1.88 -21.19
C CYS A 50 1.83 -2.34 -22.59
N GLU A 51 1.68 -3.66 -22.75
CA GLU A 51 1.28 -4.27 -24.02
C GLU A 51 0.06 -5.15 -23.81
N ARG A 52 -1.01 -4.86 -24.58
CA ARG A 52 -2.29 -5.59 -24.54
C ARG A 52 -2.78 -5.86 -23.10
N ASN A 53 -2.81 -4.82 -22.26
CA ASN A 53 -3.23 -4.84 -20.86
C ASN A 53 -2.36 -5.71 -19.92
N ARG A 54 -1.05 -5.81 -20.20
CA ARG A 54 -0.07 -6.35 -19.26
C ARG A 54 1.06 -5.37 -19.09
N LEU A 55 1.41 -5.12 -17.84
CA LEU A 55 2.54 -4.28 -17.49
C LEU A 55 3.79 -5.13 -17.32
N TYR A 56 4.92 -4.54 -17.71
CA TYR A 56 6.23 -5.12 -17.55
C TYR A 56 7.21 -4.07 -17.07
N VAL A 57 8.25 -4.51 -16.37
CA VAL A 57 9.47 -3.73 -16.15
C VAL A 57 10.59 -4.44 -16.88
N ARG A 58 11.15 -3.82 -17.93
CA ARG A 58 12.35 -4.32 -18.60
C ARG A 58 13.57 -3.83 -17.85
N THR A 59 14.47 -4.72 -17.47
CA THR A 59 15.63 -4.40 -16.66
C THR A 59 16.78 -5.35 -16.99
N THR A 60 17.83 -5.37 -16.17
CA THR A 60 18.99 -6.25 -16.33
C THR A 60 18.89 -7.45 -15.39
N GLU A 61 19.58 -8.54 -15.72
CA GLU A 61 19.64 -9.74 -14.88
C GLU A 61 20.06 -9.43 -13.43
N ASP A 62 21.06 -8.57 -13.25
CA ASP A 62 21.54 -8.17 -11.92
C ASP A 62 20.51 -7.35 -11.11
N ALA A 63 19.50 -6.77 -11.76
CA ALA A 63 18.54 -5.85 -11.16
C ALA A 63 17.11 -6.42 -11.07
N VAL A 64 16.78 -7.49 -11.79
CA VAL A 64 15.42 -8.03 -11.90
C VAL A 64 14.81 -8.40 -10.54
N GLU A 65 15.64 -8.91 -9.64
CA GLU A 65 15.25 -9.28 -8.28
C GLU A 65 14.82 -8.04 -7.46
N ALA A 66 15.64 -7.00 -7.45
CA ALA A 66 15.36 -5.75 -6.76
C ALA A 66 14.22 -4.96 -7.42
N ALA A 67 14.13 -4.97 -8.75
CA ALA A 67 13.02 -4.38 -9.51
C ALA A 67 11.69 -5.08 -9.20
N THR A 68 11.71 -6.40 -9.05
CA THR A 68 10.52 -7.16 -8.62
C THR A 68 10.10 -6.75 -7.21
N ALA A 69 11.03 -6.65 -6.26
CA ALA A 69 10.73 -6.21 -4.90
C ALA A 69 10.10 -4.79 -4.89
N ALA A 70 10.69 -3.86 -5.64
CA ALA A 70 10.15 -2.51 -5.80
C ALA A 70 8.73 -2.53 -6.41
N ALA A 71 8.49 -3.35 -7.43
CA ALA A 71 7.17 -3.47 -8.06
C ALA A 71 6.11 -4.02 -7.09
N THR A 72 6.47 -4.94 -6.19
CA THR A 72 5.55 -5.49 -5.17
C THR A 72 5.18 -4.52 -4.07
N GLU A 73 5.74 -3.31 -4.06
CA GLU A 73 5.37 -2.26 -3.10
C GLU A 73 4.31 -1.29 -3.66
N ALA A 74 4.06 -1.31 -4.97
CA ALA A 74 3.19 -0.34 -5.64
C ALA A 74 1.69 -0.67 -5.49
N PRO A 75 0.86 0.23 -4.96
CA PRO A 75 -0.59 0.13 -5.06
C PRO A 75 -1.06 -0.12 -6.50
N GLY A 76 -1.95 -1.10 -6.69
CA GLY A 76 -2.42 -1.58 -7.99
C GLY A 76 -1.75 -2.87 -8.47
N VAL A 77 -0.57 -3.23 -7.94
CA VAL A 77 0.10 -4.49 -8.25
C VAL A 77 -0.48 -5.62 -7.40
N VAL A 78 -1.11 -6.60 -8.03
CA VAL A 78 -1.57 -7.84 -7.38
C VAL A 78 -0.44 -8.84 -7.25
N SER A 79 0.38 -8.97 -8.29
CA SER A 79 1.61 -9.75 -8.21
C SER A 79 2.64 -9.30 -9.24
N ALA A 80 3.91 -9.57 -8.93
CA ALA A 80 5.04 -9.40 -9.83
C ALA A 80 5.84 -10.70 -9.90
N SER A 81 6.40 -10.99 -11.07
CA SER A 81 7.23 -12.19 -11.31
C SER A 81 8.50 -11.80 -12.06
N PRO A 82 9.69 -12.10 -11.51
CA PRO A 82 10.92 -12.01 -12.29
C PRO A 82 10.91 -13.12 -13.34
N ALA A 83 11.12 -12.75 -14.60
CA ALA A 83 10.90 -13.61 -15.75
C ALA A 83 12.02 -13.48 -16.78
N LEU A 84 12.31 -14.60 -17.43
CA LEU A 84 13.10 -14.67 -18.65
C LEU A 84 12.20 -14.42 -19.85
N THR A 85 12.62 -13.52 -20.72
CA THR A 85 11.97 -13.25 -22.01
C THR A 85 12.56 -14.15 -23.10
N VAL A 86 11.69 -14.84 -23.85
CA VAL A 86 12.09 -15.65 -25.00
C VAL A 86 11.19 -15.40 -26.21
N ALA A 87 11.62 -15.88 -27.37
CA ALA A 87 10.77 -15.88 -28.56
C ALA A 87 9.48 -16.68 -28.29
N PRO A 88 8.33 -16.29 -28.86
CA PRO A 88 7.05 -16.94 -28.60
C PRO A 88 6.88 -18.21 -29.46
N THR A 89 7.90 -19.07 -29.49
CA THR A 89 7.94 -20.34 -30.23
C THR A 89 8.07 -21.50 -29.26
N MET A 90 7.55 -22.68 -29.63
CA MET A 90 7.62 -23.86 -28.76
C MET A 90 9.06 -24.20 -28.39
N ASP A 91 9.96 -24.29 -29.39
CA ASP A 91 11.39 -24.60 -29.18
C ASP A 91 12.04 -23.66 -28.15
N ALA A 92 11.85 -22.35 -28.28
CA ALA A 92 12.47 -21.38 -27.37
C ALA A 92 11.89 -21.47 -25.95
N ILE A 93 10.59 -21.77 -25.83
CA ILE A 93 9.93 -22.00 -24.53
C ILE A 93 10.48 -23.28 -23.88
N THR A 94 10.57 -24.39 -24.63
CA THR A 94 11.06 -25.67 -24.09
C THR A 94 12.52 -25.59 -23.69
N ASP A 95 13.37 -24.91 -24.47
CA ASP A 95 14.78 -24.67 -24.14
C ASP A 95 14.90 -23.87 -22.84
N ALA A 96 14.13 -22.79 -22.69
CA ALA A 96 14.11 -21.99 -21.47
C ALA A 96 13.62 -22.76 -20.24
N LEU A 97 12.64 -23.65 -20.41
CA LEU A 97 12.15 -24.54 -19.34
C LEU A 97 13.24 -25.53 -18.91
N ALA A 98 13.95 -26.12 -19.87
CA ALA A 98 15.07 -27.02 -19.61
C ALA A 98 16.22 -26.32 -18.88
N ASP A 99 16.63 -25.13 -19.34
CA ASP A 99 17.70 -24.34 -18.71
C ASP A 99 17.31 -23.87 -17.30
N THR A 100 16.08 -23.40 -17.12
CA THR A 100 15.54 -23.01 -15.81
C THR A 100 15.52 -24.20 -14.85
N THR A 101 15.10 -25.37 -15.33
CA THR A 101 15.09 -26.60 -14.52
C THR A 101 16.52 -26.99 -14.14
N THR A 102 17.45 -26.91 -15.09
CA THR A 102 18.87 -27.18 -14.86
C THR A 102 19.46 -26.34 -13.73
N ALA A 103 19.11 -25.06 -13.69
CA ALA A 103 19.62 -24.11 -12.70
C ALA A 103 18.90 -24.18 -11.34
N CYS A 104 17.59 -24.43 -11.33
CA CYS A 104 16.74 -24.16 -10.16
C CYS A 104 16.10 -25.38 -9.51
N TYR A 105 16.05 -26.54 -10.19
CA TYR A 105 15.36 -27.71 -9.65
C TYR A 105 16.17 -28.39 -8.53
N ASP A 106 15.63 -28.41 -7.32
CA ASP A 106 16.24 -29.02 -6.15
C ASP A 106 15.62 -30.40 -5.79
N GLY A 107 14.36 -30.67 -6.17
CA GLY A 107 13.73 -31.98 -6.05
C GLY A 107 12.20 -31.91 -5.97
N GLY A 108 11.57 -33.07 -5.78
CA GLY A 108 10.12 -33.19 -5.62
C GLY A 108 9.34 -33.17 -6.93
N PRO A 109 8.00 -33.31 -6.86
CA PRO A 109 7.18 -33.31 -8.07
C PRO A 109 7.15 -31.93 -8.72
N PHE A 110 7.01 -31.90 -10.04
CA PHE A 110 6.98 -30.66 -10.81
C PHE A 110 5.68 -30.45 -11.59
N ALA A 111 5.43 -29.20 -11.98
CA ALA A 111 4.36 -28.84 -12.90
C ALA A 111 4.81 -27.74 -13.87
N VAL A 112 4.22 -27.74 -15.06
CA VAL A 112 4.24 -26.62 -15.99
C VAL A 112 2.84 -26.01 -16.00
N VAL A 113 2.75 -24.68 -15.87
CA VAL A 113 1.48 -23.96 -15.92
C VAL A 113 1.57 -22.88 -16.99
N ALA A 114 0.85 -23.07 -18.10
CA ALA A 114 0.97 -22.19 -19.26
C ALA A 114 -0.28 -21.36 -19.50
N ARG A 115 -0.10 -20.08 -19.84
CA ARG A 115 -1.15 -19.19 -20.32
C ARG A 115 -0.78 -18.61 -21.66
N ARG A 116 -1.56 -18.95 -22.68
CA ARG A 116 -1.51 -18.34 -24.01
C ARG A 116 -2.43 -17.12 -24.10
N ALA A 117 -1.92 -16.01 -24.61
CA ALA A 117 -2.72 -14.83 -24.95
C ALA A 117 -2.93 -14.76 -26.47
N GLY A 118 -4.18 -14.70 -26.92
CA GLY A 118 -4.53 -14.74 -28.35
C GLY A 118 -5.12 -16.09 -28.78
N GLY A 119 -5.66 -16.10 -30.00
CA GLY A 119 -6.22 -17.29 -30.62
C GLY A 119 -5.21 -18.04 -31.47
N ASP A 120 -5.72 -18.99 -32.26
CA ASP A 120 -4.91 -19.82 -33.17
C ASP A 120 -4.38 -19.03 -34.38
N ASP A 121 -4.83 -17.80 -34.54
CA ASP A 121 -4.29 -16.82 -35.49
C ASP A 121 -2.96 -16.21 -35.05
N VAL A 122 -2.64 -16.30 -33.75
CA VAL A 122 -1.43 -15.74 -33.14
C VAL A 122 -0.36 -16.82 -32.91
N HIS A 123 -0.78 -17.98 -32.41
CA HIS A 123 0.11 -19.10 -32.09
C HIS A 123 -0.43 -20.39 -32.69
N ASP A 124 0.45 -21.23 -33.21
CA ASP A 124 0.16 -22.57 -33.72
C ASP A 124 0.07 -23.64 -32.62
N PHE A 125 0.40 -23.28 -31.37
CA PHE A 125 0.28 -24.12 -30.18
C PHE A 125 -0.75 -23.58 -29.19
N SER A 126 -1.32 -24.46 -28.37
CA SER A 126 -2.18 -24.12 -27.22
C SER A 126 -1.39 -24.09 -25.90
N SER A 127 -2.01 -23.58 -24.82
CA SER A 127 -1.45 -23.71 -23.46
C SER A 127 -1.15 -25.17 -23.11
N ARG A 128 -2.01 -26.10 -23.51
CA ARG A 128 -1.86 -27.52 -23.20
C ARG A 128 -0.70 -28.15 -23.96
N ASP A 129 -0.39 -27.65 -25.15
CA ASP A 129 0.77 -28.11 -25.91
C ASP A 129 2.06 -27.65 -25.21
N ILE A 130 2.12 -26.40 -24.73
CA ILE A 130 3.24 -25.92 -23.90
C ILE A 130 3.39 -26.76 -22.64
N GLU A 131 2.29 -27.08 -21.95
CA GLU A 131 2.32 -27.88 -20.72
C GLU A 131 2.85 -29.31 -20.98
N ASN A 132 2.47 -29.92 -22.10
CA ASN A 132 2.93 -31.27 -22.47
C ASN A 132 4.40 -31.28 -22.93
N GLU A 133 4.76 -30.43 -23.90
CA GLU A 133 6.10 -30.40 -24.47
C GLU A 133 7.12 -29.82 -23.49
N GLY A 134 6.75 -28.74 -22.81
CA GLY A 134 7.51 -28.19 -21.69
C GLY A 134 7.66 -29.20 -20.55
N GLY A 135 6.60 -29.95 -20.23
CA GLY A 135 6.66 -31.01 -19.23
C GLY A 135 7.66 -32.11 -19.59
N GLN A 136 7.72 -32.51 -20.87
CA GLN A 136 8.72 -33.46 -21.36
C GLN A 136 10.14 -32.89 -21.28
N ALA A 137 10.34 -31.62 -21.64
CA ALA A 137 11.65 -30.97 -21.54
C ALA A 137 12.18 -30.95 -20.09
N ILE A 138 11.32 -30.61 -19.12
CA ILE A 138 11.66 -30.67 -17.69
C ILE A 138 11.94 -32.11 -17.26
N TRP A 139 11.11 -33.07 -17.69
CA TRP A 139 11.28 -34.49 -17.39
C TRP A 139 12.66 -35.01 -17.80
N ASP A 140 13.05 -34.77 -19.05
CA ASP A 140 14.32 -35.23 -19.62
C ASP A 140 15.52 -34.64 -18.86
N VAL A 141 15.43 -33.36 -18.47
CA VAL A 141 16.45 -32.71 -17.64
C VAL A 141 16.57 -33.38 -16.28
N ILE A 142 15.45 -33.64 -15.60
CA ILE A 142 15.44 -34.29 -14.28
C ILE A 142 16.04 -35.71 -14.37
N GLU A 143 15.69 -36.49 -15.39
CA GLU A 143 16.31 -37.81 -15.61
C GLU A 143 17.82 -37.70 -15.88
N SER A 144 18.24 -36.70 -16.66
CA SER A 144 19.67 -36.47 -16.94
C SER A 144 20.50 -36.12 -15.70
N MET A 145 19.87 -35.54 -14.68
CA MET A 145 20.47 -35.29 -13.35
C MET A 145 20.54 -36.56 -12.48
N GLY A 146 20.02 -37.69 -12.94
CA GLY A 146 19.94 -38.95 -12.19
C GLY A 146 18.86 -38.95 -11.10
N LYS A 147 17.85 -38.09 -11.21
CA LYS A 147 16.68 -38.02 -10.31
C LYS A 147 15.48 -38.69 -10.98
N THR A 148 14.51 -39.14 -10.18
CA THR A 148 13.23 -39.66 -10.71
C THR A 148 12.26 -38.49 -10.91
N PRO A 149 11.86 -38.16 -12.15
CA PRO A 149 10.83 -37.15 -12.40
C PRO A 149 9.46 -37.64 -11.93
N GLU A 150 8.67 -36.72 -11.38
CA GLU A 150 7.30 -36.93 -10.94
C GLU A 150 6.50 -35.68 -11.27
N VAL A 151 5.32 -35.85 -11.87
CA VAL A 151 4.41 -34.73 -12.18
C VAL A 151 3.27 -34.72 -11.17
N ASP A 152 3.08 -33.58 -10.51
CA ASP A 152 1.93 -33.32 -9.63
C ASP A 152 1.33 -31.96 -10.01
N LEU A 153 0.09 -31.95 -10.48
CA LEU A 153 -0.60 -30.72 -10.90
C LEU A 153 -1.37 -30.05 -9.75
N ASP A 154 -1.52 -30.75 -8.63
CA ASP A 154 -2.29 -30.30 -7.47
C ASP A 154 -1.37 -29.70 -6.39
N ASP A 155 -0.23 -30.35 -6.09
CA ASP A 155 0.76 -29.89 -5.10
C ASP A 155 2.23 -30.04 -5.58
N PRO A 156 2.64 -29.32 -6.63
CA PRO A 156 4.02 -29.36 -7.14
C PRO A 156 5.00 -28.69 -6.17
N ALA A 157 6.15 -29.32 -5.95
CA ALA A 157 7.29 -28.71 -5.26
C ALA A 157 8.04 -27.70 -6.15
N PHE A 158 8.04 -27.93 -7.47
CA PHE A 158 8.66 -27.06 -8.47
C PHE A 158 7.68 -26.73 -9.59
N THR A 159 7.30 -25.45 -9.72
CA THR A 159 6.41 -25.01 -10.80
C THR A 159 7.13 -24.04 -11.74
N VAL A 160 7.08 -24.33 -13.03
CA VAL A 160 7.52 -23.39 -14.07
C VAL A 160 6.29 -22.82 -14.77
N PHE A 161 6.16 -21.50 -14.73
CA PHE A 161 5.06 -20.79 -15.37
C PHE A 161 5.50 -20.25 -16.72
N VAL A 162 4.61 -20.34 -17.70
CA VAL A 162 4.80 -19.73 -19.04
C VAL A 162 3.64 -18.78 -19.32
N GLU A 163 3.93 -17.53 -19.67
CA GLU A 163 2.96 -16.61 -20.28
C GLU A 163 3.38 -16.33 -21.72
N ALA A 164 2.79 -17.05 -22.68
CA ALA A 164 3.04 -16.89 -24.10
C ALA A 164 2.15 -15.79 -24.69
N ARG A 165 2.75 -14.83 -25.37
CA ARG A 165 2.10 -13.67 -25.98
C ARG A 165 2.54 -13.51 -27.43
N PRO A 166 1.78 -12.74 -28.24
CA PRO A 166 2.04 -12.61 -29.68
C PRO A 166 3.49 -12.32 -30.06
N ASP A 167 4.15 -11.43 -29.34
CA ASP A 167 5.46 -10.91 -29.70
C ASP A 167 6.61 -11.60 -28.92
N GLU A 168 6.30 -12.21 -27.77
CA GLU A 168 7.27 -12.81 -26.84
C GLU A 168 6.60 -13.76 -25.84
N ALA A 169 7.40 -14.62 -25.20
CA ALA A 169 6.95 -15.46 -24.10
C ALA A 169 7.79 -15.22 -22.84
N PHE A 170 7.16 -15.39 -21.68
CA PHE A 170 7.79 -15.19 -20.39
C PHE A 170 7.81 -16.47 -19.59
N VAL A 171 8.99 -16.86 -19.12
CA VAL A 171 9.18 -18.00 -18.21
C VAL A 171 9.50 -17.46 -16.82
N PHE A 172 8.81 -17.94 -15.77
CA PHE A 172 9.05 -17.52 -14.39
C PHE A 172 8.69 -18.63 -13.40
N LEU A 173 9.19 -18.53 -12.16
CA LEU A 173 9.05 -19.59 -11.14
C LEU A 173 8.09 -19.22 -10.01
N GLU A 174 7.82 -17.94 -9.80
CA GLU A 174 7.01 -17.49 -8.67
C GLU A 174 6.15 -16.26 -9.02
N LYS A 175 5.10 -16.05 -8.21
CA LYS A 175 4.26 -14.86 -8.25
C LYS A 175 4.32 -14.21 -6.88
N ARG A 176 5.10 -13.13 -6.76
CA ARG A 176 5.23 -12.40 -5.50
C ARG A 176 4.04 -11.47 -5.35
N SER A 177 3.33 -11.58 -4.24
CA SER A 177 2.15 -10.77 -3.96
C SER A 177 2.51 -9.30 -3.80
N GLY A 178 1.73 -8.42 -4.41
CA GLY A 178 1.76 -6.98 -4.13
C GLY A 178 0.55 -6.53 -3.32
N PRO A 179 0.36 -5.22 -3.09
CA PRO A 179 -0.69 -4.68 -2.23
C PRO A 179 -2.10 -4.83 -2.83
N GLY A 180 -2.19 -5.14 -4.12
CA GLY A 180 -3.43 -5.16 -4.87
C GLY A 180 -4.06 -3.77 -4.95
N GLY A 181 -5.38 -3.72 -5.02
CA GLY A 181 -6.12 -2.46 -5.04
C GLY A 181 -6.00 -1.68 -6.35
N LEU A 182 -5.95 -0.35 -6.25
CA LEU A 182 -5.92 0.58 -7.38
C LEU A 182 -4.60 1.37 -7.44
N PRO A 183 -4.14 1.76 -8.64
CA PRO A 183 -2.98 2.63 -8.77
C PRO A 183 -3.15 3.93 -8.00
N LEU A 184 -2.16 4.27 -7.17
CA LEU A 184 -2.13 5.53 -6.43
C LEU A 184 -2.19 6.72 -7.39
N GLY A 185 -3.04 7.71 -7.10
CA GLY A 185 -3.31 8.86 -7.97
C GLY A 185 -4.55 8.71 -8.86
N THR A 186 -5.22 7.56 -8.84
CA THR A 186 -6.48 7.35 -9.59
C THR A 186 -7.71 7.91 -8.88
N GLN A 187 -7.59 8.28 -7.59
CA GLN A 187 -8.62 8.96 -6.81
C GLN A 187 -8.16 10.36 -6.39
N LYS A 188 -9.10 11.19 -5.93
CA LYS A 188 -8.80 12.50 -5.32
C LYS A 188 -8.09 12.33 -3.96
N PRO A 189 -7.24 13.29 -3.55
CA PRO A 189 -6.52 13.21 -2.30
C PRO A 189 -7.43 13.22 -1.06
N LEU A 190 -6.94 12.65 0.04
CA LEU A 190 -7.53 12.70 1.38
C LEU A 190 -6.53 13.33 2.36
N VAL A 191 -7.01 14.03 3.38
CA VAL A 191 -6.16 14.42 4.51
C VAL A 191 -6.06 13.25 5.48
N ALA A 192 -4.85 12.77 5.74
CA ALA A 192 -4.62 11.67 6.68
C ALA A 192 -4.20 12.20 8.05
N LEU A 193 -5.05 12.00 9.06
CA LEU A 193 -4.68 12.31 10.44
C LEU A 193 -3.73 11.24 10.97
N LEU A 194 -2.43 11.53 10.89
CA LEU A 194 -1.36 10.69 11.40
C LEU A 194 -1.07 11.01 12.87
N SER A 195 -1.14 9.96 13.69
CA SER A 195 -0.71 9.97 15.08
C SER A 195 0.57 9.14 15.25
N GLY A 196 1.24 9.25 16.40
CA GLY A 196 2.36 8.37 16.75
C GLY A 196 1.95 6.93 17.11
N GLY A 197 0.71 6.53 16.84
CA GLY A 197 0.18 5.19 17.12
C GLY A 197 0.18 4.27 15.90
N ILE A 198 -0.12 2.99 16.15
CA ILE A 198 -0.09 1.90 15.14
C ILE A 198 -1.14 2.11 14.04
N ASP A 199 -2.31 2.65 14.39
CA ASP A 199 -3.52 2.50 13.55
C ASP A 199 -3.57 3.52 12.40
N SER A 200 -3.17 4.77 12.64
CA SER A 200 -3.23 5.84 11.64
C SER A 200 -2.39 5.61 10.37
N PRO A 201 -1.12 5.15 10.43
CA PRO A 201 -0.38 4.83 9.20
C PRO A 201 -1.01 3.68 8.42
N VAL A 202 -1.55 2.66 9.09
CA VAL A 202 -2.24 1.55 8.43
C VAL A 202 -3.50 2.03 7.72
N ALA A 203 -4.29 2.91 8.35
CA ALA A 203 -5.48 3.49 7.72
C ALA A 203 -5.12 4.36 6.50
N ALA A 204 -4.09 5.21 6.62
CA ALA A 204 -3.60 6.00 5.50
C ALA A 204 -3.14 5.10 4.34
N TRP A 205 -2.41 4.03 4.63
CA TRP A 205 -2.00 3.05 3.64
C TRP A 205 -3.17 2.35 2.96
N GLN A 206 -4.17 1.91 3.72
CA GLN A 206 -5.38 1.29 3.13
C GLN A 206 -6.14 2.28 2.22
N ALA A 207 -6.13 3.58 2.51
CA ALA A 207 -6.67 4.58 1.60
C ALA A 207 -5.81 4.74 0.33
N MET A 208 -4.48 4.75 0.48
CA MET A 208 -3.54 4.80 -0.65
C MET A 208 -3.68 3.57 -1.57
N THR A 209 -3.89 2.37 -1.03
CA THR A 209 -4.15 1.16 -1.84
C THR A 209 -5.50 1.20 -2.56
N ARG A 210 -6.41 2.09 -2.17
CA ARG A 210 -7.63 2.42 -2.95
C ARG A 210 -7.42 3.52 -3.98
N GLY A 211 -6.17 3.92 -4.24
CA GLY A 211 -5.80 4.87 -5.28
C GLY A 211 -5.82 6.33 -4.84
N ALA A 212 -6.10 6.63 -3.57
CA ALA A 212 -6.20 7.99 -3.04
C ALA A 212 -4.85 8.46 -2.45
N PRO A 213 -4.22 9.50 -3.02
CA PRO A 213 -3.09 10.16 -2.36
C PRO A 213 -3.50 10.70 -0.99
N VAL A 214 -2.55 10.78 -0.06
CA VAL A 214 -2.80 11.32 1.27
C VAL A 214 -1.95 12.57 1.51
N VAL A 215 -2.53 13.55 2.21
CA VAL A 215 -1.83 14.70 2.79
C VAL A 215 -1.66 14.41 4.28
N PRO A 216 -0.46 14.04 4.75
CA PRO A 216 -0.24 13.69 6.15
C PRO A 216 -0.38 14.92 7.06
N VAL A 217 -1.22 14.80 8.08
CA VAL A 217 -1.43 15.84 9.10
C VAL A 217 -1.21 15.27 10.48
N TYR A 218 -0.35 15.92 11.25
CA TYR A 218 -0.13 15.64 12.67
C TYR A 218 -0.56 16.87 13.49
N VAL A 219 -1.26 16.66 14.59
CA VAL A 219 -1.64 17.73 15.52
C VAL A 219 -0.71 17.69 16.72
N ASP A 220 0.08 18.75 16.88
CA ASP A 220 0.98 18.91 18.02
C ASP A 220 0.17 19.22 19.29
N LEU A 221 0.52 18.53 20.38
CA LEU A 221 -0.15 18.64 21.67
C LEU A 221 0.51 19.69 22.58
N GLY A 222 1.49 20.44 22.07
CA GLY A 222 2.21 21.46 22.82
C GLY A 222 2.89 20.89 24.06
N ALA A 223 2.70 21.54 25.22
CA ALA A 223 3.29 21.10 26.50
C ALA A 223 2.83 19.70 26.96
N TYR A 224 1.73 19.19 26.39
CA TYR A 224 1.19 17.87 26.69
C TYR A 224 1.74 16.77 25.76
N GLY A 225 2.39 17.18 24.66
CA GLY A 225 3.11 16.33 23.72
C GLY A 225 4.57 16.15 24.12
N GLY A 226 5.12 14.95 23.90
CA GLY A 226 6.56 14.72 23.97
C GLY A 226 7.18 14.81 22.58
N VAL A 227 8.48 15.15 22.51
CA VAL A 227 9.26 15.10 21.26
C VAL A 227 9.13 13.74 20.56
N ASP A 228 9.05 12.66 21.35
CA ASP A 228 8.88 11.29 20.86
C ASP A 228 7.53 11.04 20.16
N HIS A 229 6.50 11.86 20.40
CA HIS A 229 5.19 11.69 19.77
C HIS A 229 5.20 12.21 18.33
N ARG A 230 5.81 13.39 18.11
CA ARG A 230 5.98 13.97 16.77
C ARG A 230 6.93 13.12 15.92
N ALA A 231 8.06 12.68 16.47
CA ALA A 231 9.03 11.86 15.76
C ALA A 231 8.40 10.57 15.17
N ARG A 232 7.41 9.98 15.85
CA ARG A 232 6.68 8.81 15.31
C ARG A 232 5.75 9.12 14.17
N ALA A 233 5.09 10.28 14.22
CA ALA A 233 4.26 10.72 13.11
C ALA A 233 5.12 11.02 11.88
N GLU A 234 6.30 11.60 12.08
CA GLU A 234 7.31 11.79 11.02
C GLU A 234 7.81 10.45 10.47
N ALA A 235 8.14 9.47 11.32
CA ALA A 235 8.53 8.12 10.89
C ALA A 235 7.42 7.41 10.10
N ALA A 236 6.17 7.53 10.55
CA ALA A 236 5.00 7.02 9.85
C ALA A 236 4.82 7.67 8.45
N ALA A 237 4.96 9.00 8.35
CA ALA A 237 4.91 9.70 7.07
C ALA A 237 6.05 9.24 6.14
N GLY A 238 7.27 9.08 6.68
CA GLY A 238 8.41 8.55 5.92
C GLY A 238 8.19 7.12 5.42
N ALA A 239 7.57 6.25 6.21
CA ALA A 239 7.22 4.90 5.77
C ALA A 239 6.25 4.89 4.59
N LEU A 240 5.25 5.76 4.61
CA LEU A 240 4.31 5.92 3.50
C LEU A 240 4.99 6.55 2.26
N ALA A 241 5.86 7.54 2.46
CA ALA A 241 6.58 8.22 1.39
C ALA A 241 7.47 7.25 0.59
N ARG A 242 8.14 6.31 1.25
CA ARG A 242 8.95 5.25 0.59
C ARG A 242 8.15 4.38 -0.38
N ARG A 243 6.85 4.21 -0.13
CA ARG A 243 5.93 3.44 -0.98
C ARG A 243 5.32 4.28 -2.11
N ALA A 244 5.52 5.60 -2.11
CA ALA A 244 4.89 6.55 -3.01
C ALA A 244 5.82 7.75 -3.36
N PRO A 245 7.03 7.51 -3.90
CA PRO A 245 8.05 8.56 -4.08
C PRO A 245 7.65 9.66 -5.09
N ASN A 246 6.66 9.43 -5.94
CA ASN A 246 6.10 10.43 -6.85
C ASN A 246 4.97 11.27 -6.26
N PHE A 247 4.66 11.11 -4.97
CA PHE A 247 3.67 11.91 -4.28
C PHE A 247 4.32 12.69 -3.15
N ASP A 248 3.83 13.90 -2.93
CA ASP A 248 4.25 14.72 -1.79
C ASP A 248 3.57 14.23 -0.51
N LEU A 249 4.37 13.65 0.38
CA LEU A 249 3.96 13.17 1.71
C LEU A 249 4.67 13.94 2.83
N GLN A 250 5.02 15.21 2.60
CA GLN A 250 5.47 16.10 3.68
C GLN A 250 4.43 16.17 4.80
N LEU A 251 4.91 16.11 6.05
CA LEU A 251 4.05 16.14 7.23
C LEU A 251 3.64 17.57 7.55
N SER A 252 2.34 17.84 7.48
CA SER A 252 1.75 19.08 7.96
C SER A 252 1.54 19.01 9.48
N VAL A 253 2.26 19.82 10.23
CA VAL A 253 2.16 19.94 11.69
C VAL A 253 1.26 21.10 12.06
N VAL A 254 0.09 20.79 12.59
CA VAL A 254 -0.89 21.74 13.11
C VAL A 254 -0.60 21.99 14.59
N ASP A 255 -0.45 23.25 14.99
CA ASP A 255 -0.30 23.61 16.40
C ASP A 255 -1.64 23.51 17.13
N GLY A 256 -1.78 22.48 17.97
CA GLY A 256 -2.94 22.28 18.84
C GLY A 256 -2.67 22.66 20.29
N GLY A 257 -1.51 23.22 20.64
CA GLY A 257 -1.08 23.41 22.03
C GLY A 257 -2.07 24.25 22.84
N GLU A 258 -2.48 25.40 22.30
CA GLU A 258 -3.47 26.29 22.93
C GLU A 258 -4.83 25.61 23.11
N ALA A 259 -5.30 24.88 22.09
CA ALA A 259 -6.55 24.15 22.16
C ALA A 259 -6.50 23.08 23.25
N VAL A 260 -5.40 22.31 23.33
CA VAL A 260 -5.22 21.29 24.36
C VAL A 260 -5.18 21.90 25.76
N GLU A 261 -4.48 23.02 25.97
CA GLU A 261 -4.41 23.69 27.28
C GLU A 261 -5.80 24.14 27.77
N ARG A 262 -6.59 24.76 26.89
CA ARG A 262 -7.97 25.16 27.18
C ARG A 262 -8.85 23.95 27.47
N LEU A 263 -8.79 22.91 26.63
CA LEU A 263 -9.56 21.68 26.82
C LEU A 263 -9.19 20.95 28.12
N MET A 264 -7.93 21.00 28.55
CA MET A 264 -7.49 20.44 29.83
C MET A 264 -8.02 21.22 31.04
N THR A 265 -8.25 22.53 30.88
CA THR A 265 -8.68 23.44 31.95
C THR A 265 -10.21 23.48 32.07
N ASP A 266 -10.90 23.55 30.93
CA ASP A 266 -12.32 23.92 30.87
C ASP A 266 -13.24 22.72 30.61
N VAL A 267 -12.70 21.60 30.11
CA VAL A 267 -13.49 20.44 29.68
C VAL A 267 -13.10 19.19 30.47
N GLU A 268 -14.10 18.55 31.08
CA GLU A 268 -13.94 17.32 31.88
C GLU A 268 -14.06 16.05 31.00
N ASP A 269 -15.18 15.33 31.10
CA ASP A 269 -15.33 13.96 30.60
C ASP A 269 -15.46 13.88 29.05
N THR A 270 -15.86 14.98 28.40
CA THR A 270 -16.06 15.12 26.95
C THR A 270 -14.81 15.59 26.20
N ARG A 271 -13.71 15.91 26.92
CA ARG A 271 -12.49 16.52 26.38
C ARG A 271 -11.94 15.89 25.11
N MET A 272 -11.90 14.56 25.06
CA MET A 272 -11.38 13.83 23.90
C MET A 272 -12.28 13.95 22.66
N LEU A 273 -13.58 14.14 22.84
CA LEU A 273 -14.52 14.37 21.74
C LEU A 273 -14.32 15.77 21.17
N SER A 274 -14.20 16.77 22.04
CA SER A 274 -13.89 18.14 21.67
C SER A 274 -12.54 18.28 20.96
N PHE A 275 -11.52 17.57 21.46
CA PHE A 275 -10.22 17.54 20.79
C PHE A 275 -10.30 16.87 19.41
N ARG A 276 -11.08 15.81 19.23
CA ARG A 276 -11.31 15.21 17.90
C ARG A 276 -12.04 16.17 16.96
N ARG A 277 -13.03 16.90 17.46
CA ARG A 277 -13.73 17.94 16.70
C ARG A 277 -12.76 19.03 16.22
N PHE A 278 -11.86 19.49 17.08
CA PHE A 278 -10.75 20.38 16.71
C PHE A 278 -9.88 19.78 15.59
N MET A 279 -9.41 18.53 15.75
CA MET A 279 -8.55 17.88 14.75
C MET A 279 -9.23 17.76 13.38
N TYR A 280 -10.51 17.36 13.34
CA TYR A 280 -11.26 17.27 12.09
C TYR A 280 -11.49 18.62 11.45
N ARG A 281 -11.76 19.66 12.25
CA ARG A 281 -11.95 21.00 11.71
C ARG A 281 -10.66 21.56 11.10
N ALA A 282 -9.53 21.39 11.78
CA ALA A 282 -8.22 21.75 11.23
C ALA A 282 -7.88 20.95 9.96
N ALA A 283 -8.17 19.64 9.95
CA ALA A 283 -7.98 18.79 8.77
C ALA A 283 -8.90 19.19 7.61
N GLU A 284 -10.15 19.58 7.88
CA GLU A 284 -11.09 20.08 6.89
C GLU A 284 -10.59 21.38 6.26
N ARG A 285 -10.01 22.28 7.07
CA ARG A 285 -9.38 23.50 6.56
C ARG A 285 -8.23 23.17 5.59
N ILE A 286 -7.29 22.31 5.99
CA ILE A 286 -6.19 21.87 5.13
C ILE A 286 -6.73 21.21 3.86
N ALA A 287 -7.75 20.35 3.99
CA ALA A 287 -8.35 19.66 2.86
C ALA A 287 -8.87 20.62 1.80
N ARG A 288 -9.54 21.71 2.20
CA ARG A 288 -10.02 22.75 1.29
C ARG A 288 -8.87 23.46 0.57
N ASP A 289 -7.79 23.76 1.28
CA ASP A 289 -6.64 24.50 0.74
C ASP A 289 -5.85 23.67 -0.29
N VAL A 290 -5.74 22.35 -0.08
CA VAL A 290 -5.02 21.42 -0.98
C VAL A 290 -5.92 20.67 -1.98
N GLY A 291 -7.24 20.92 -1.94
CA GLY A 291 -8.21 20.26 -2.81
C GLY A 291 -8.44 18.77 -2.52
N ALA A 292 -8.18 18.33 -1.29
CA ALA A 292 -8.56 17.01 -0.81
C ALA A 292 -10.08 16.93 -0.58
N VAL A 293 -10.65 15.74 -0.75
CA VAL A 293 -12.12 15.53 -0.77
C VAL A 293 -12.66 14.80 0.44
N GLY A 294 -11.82 14.57 1.45
CA GLY A 294 -12.18 13.82 2.64
C GLY A 294 -11.01 13.72 3.63
N ILE A 295 -11.30 13.13 4.78
CA ILE A 295 -10.33 12.89 5.86
C ILE A 295 -10.22 11.37 6.04
N VAL A 296 -9.02 10.84 6.32
CA VAL A 296 -8.82 9.44 6.71
C VAL A 296 -8.26 9.35 8.12
N THR A 297 -8.82 8.44 8.93
CA THR A 297 -8.43 8.22 10.33
C THR A 297 -8.23 6.74 10.63
N GLY A 298 -7.38 6.45 11.62
CA GLY A 298 -7.15 5.11 12.16
C GLY A 298 -8.17 4.67 13.22
N GLU A 299 -9.39 5.18 13.19
CA GLU A 299 -10.39 4.86 14.21
C GLU A 299 -11.03 3.49 14.00
N SER A 300 -11.27 2.77 15.09
CA SER A 300 -11.88 1.45 15.11
C SER A 300 -12.90 1.37 16.22
N ILE A 301 -14.10 0.86 15.92
CA ILE A 301 -15.22 0.87 16.86
C ILE A 301 -14.88 0.02 18.09
N GLY A 302 -15.07 0.60 19.27
CA GLY A 302 -14.91 -0.11 20.54
C GLY A 302 -13.47 -0.30 21.01
N GLN A 303 -12.46 0.20 20.28
CA GLN A 303 -11.06 0.14 20.74
C GLN A 303 -10.73 1.23 21.77
N LYS A 304 -11.38 2.40 21.69
CA LYS A 304 -11.23 3.51 22.65
C LYS A 304 -12.60 4.03 23.06
N SER A 305 -12.68 4.61 24.26
CA SER A 305 -13.91 5.26 24.77
C SER A 305 -14.45 6.34 23.84
N SER A 306 -13.57 7.13 23.21
CA SER A 306 -13.93 8.13 22.20
C SER A 306 -14.35 7.57 20.83
N GLN A 307 -14.35 6.24 20.65
CA GLN A 307 -14.63 5.55 19.39
C GLN A 307 -15.79 4.56 19.52
N THR A 308 -16.75 4.85 20.40
CA THR A 308 -18.06 4.20 20.35
C THR A 308 -18.86 4.74 19.15
N THR A 309 -19.86 4.01 18.69
CA THR A 309 -20.72 4.47 17.59
C THR A 309 -21.41 5.79 17.90
N ALA A 310 -21.82 6.00 19.16
CA ALA A 310 -22.40 7.26 19.62
C ALA A 310 -21.38 8.41 19.55
N ASN A 311 -20.17 8.19 20.05
CA ASN A 311 -19.13 9.22 20.07
C ASN A 311 -18.60 9.56 18.67
N ILE A 312 -18.52 8.58 17.76
CA ILE A 312 -18.19 8.84 16.35
C ILE A 312 -19.21 9.78 15.72
N ALA A 313 -20.51 9.57 15.96
CA ALA A 313 -21.55 10.45 15.44
C ALA A 313 -21.42 11.89 15.94
N VAL A 314 -21.01 12.09 17.21
CA VAL A 314 -20.75 13.41 17.79
C VAL A 314 -19.58 14.11 17.12
N THR A 315 -18.49 13.38 16.86
CA THR A 315 -17.30 13.97 16.24
C THR A 315 -17.47 14.20 14.74
N ASP A 316 -18.23 13.37 14.04
CA ASP A 316 -18.49 13.51 12.59
C ASP A 316 -19.23 14.79 12.26
N ALA A 317 -20.12 15.24 13.16
CA ALA A 317 -20.97 16.41 12.93
C ALA A 317 -20.23 17.74 12.75
N VAL A 318 -18.92 17.80 13.04
CA VAL A 318 -18.10 19.02 12.91
C VAL A 318 -17.70 19.36 11.48
N THR A 319 -17.81 18.41 10.55
CA THR A 319 -17.35 18.56 9.16
C THR A 319 -18.34 17.95 8.18
N ASP A 320 -18.49 18.58 7.03
CA ASP A 320 -19.29 18.06 5.93
C ASP A 320 -18.48 17.14 5.00
N LEU A 321 -17.15 17.07 5.20
CA LEU A 321 -16.29 16.17 4.44
C LEU A 321 -16.48 14.71 4.89
N PRO A 322 -16.48 13.74 3.95
CA PRO A 322 -16.44 12.33 4.31
C PRO A 322 -15.22 11.99 5.18
N ILE A 323 -15.46 11.34 6.31
CA ILE A 323 -14.40 10.76 7.16
C ILE A 323 -14.30 9.26 6.87
N HIS A 324 -13.26 8.86 6.17
CA HIS A 324 -12.93 7.50 5.84
C HIS A 324 -12.26 6.80 7.03
N ARG A 325 -12.82 5.67 7.45
CA ARG A 325 -12.32 4.86 8.57
C ARG A 325 -12.05 3.43 8.11
N PRO A 326 -10.94 3.17 7.39
CA PRO A 326 -10.63 1.83 6.87
C PRO A 326 -10.60 0.75 7.96
N LEU A 327 -10.26 1.12 9.19
CA LEU A 327 -10.10 0.22 10.33
C LEU A 327 -11.35 0.10 11.21
N VAL A 328 -12.49 0.69 10.79
CA VAL A 328 -13.71 0.82 11.61
C VAL A 328 -14.18 -0.50 12.23
N SER A 329 -14.01 -1.60 11.49
CA SER A 329 -14.39 -2.96 11.88
C SER A 329 -13.22 -3.94 11.87
N ALA A 330 -11.98 -3.44 11.79
CA ALA A 330 -10.79 -4.28 11.69
C ALA A 330 -10.35 -4.78 13.07
N ASP A 331 -9.94 -6.05 13.13
CA ASP A 331 -9.36 -6.63 14.34
C ASP A 331 -7.95 -6.10 14.59
N LYS A 332 -7.59 -5.96 15.88
CA LYS A 332 -6.29 -5.39 16.27
C LYS A 332 -5.10 -6.20 15.74
N THR A 333 -5.25 -7.52 15.67
CA THR A 333 -4.21 -8.42 15.16
C THR A 333 -3.89 -8.14 13.69
N ASP A 334 -4.90 -7.89 12.86
CA ASP A 334 -4.73 -7.59 11.44
C ASP A 334 -4.08 -6.22 11.22
N ILE A 335 -4.45 -5.23 12.05
CA ILE A 335 -3.82 -3.91 12.05
C ILE A 335 -2.33 -4.02 12.41
N ILE A 336 -1.99 -4.83 13.41
CA ILE A 336 -0.59 -5.06 13.81
C ILE A 336 0.21 -5.76 12.70
N ALA A 337 -0.37 -6.77 12.05
CA ALA A 337 0.28 -7.47 10.94
C ALA A 337 0.60 -6.49 9.79
N GLN A 338 -0.35 -5.63 9.43
CA GLN A 338 -0.13 -4.59 8.42
C GLN A 338 0.92 -3.57 8.88
N ALA A 339 0.87 -3.09 10.12
CA ALA A 339 1.87 -2.14 10.62
C ALA A 339 3.30 -2.70 10.59
N ARG A 340 3.47 -4.02 10.73
CA ARG A 340 4.77 -4.69 10.56
C ARG A 340 5.20 -4.75 9.11
N ASP A 341 4.29 -5.09 8.19
CA ASP A 341 4.57 -5.07 6.75
C ASP A 341 4.95 -3.67 6.24
N LEU A 342 4.33 -2.63 6.79
CA LEU A 342 4.68 -1.24 6.52
C LEU A 342 5.98 -0.78 7.18
N GLY A 343 6.49 -1.52 8.17
CA GLY A 343 7.63 -1.10 8.98
C GLY A 343 7.33 0.08 9.91
N THR A 344 6.08 0.29 10.32
CA THR A 344 5.68 1.37 11.24
C THR A 344 5.42 0.89 12.67
N TYR A 345 5.41 -0.43 12.90
CA TYR A 345 5.06 -1.01 14.20
C TYR A 345 6.06 -0.63 15.29
N ASP A 346 7.37 -0.80 15.03
CA ASP A 346 8.40 -0.61 16.07
C ASP A 346 8.43 0.84 16.57
N ASP A 347 8.47 1.81 15.66
CA ASP A 347 8.41 3.25 15.99
C ASP A 347 7.17 3.61 16.81
N ALA A 348 6.00 3.08 16.42
CA ALA A 348 4.75 3.35 17.12
C ALA A 348 4.73 2.81 18.57
N THR A 349 5.51 1.77 18.86
CA THR A 349 5.56 1.11 20.19
C THR A 349 6.59 1.66 21.15
N VAL A 350 7.45 2.58 20.71
CA VAL A 350 8.37 3.30 21.61
C VAL A 350 7.55 3.88 22.79
N PRO A 351 8.05 4.01 24.02
CA PRO A 351 7.30 4.69 25.09
C PRO A 351 7.21 6.19 24.82
N ALA A 352 6.01 6.74 24.61
CA ALA A 352 5.77 8.20 24.59
C ALA A 352 4.72 8.52 25.66
N GLY A 353 4.83 9.69 26.28
CA GLY A 353 3.94 10.15 27.35
C GLY A 353 2.50 10.47 26.92
N CYS A 354 1.96 9.81 25.88
CA CYS A 354 0.72 10.17 25.17
C CYS A 354 -0.57 10.12 26.00
N ASN A 355 -0.56 9.55 27.20
CA ASN A 355 -1.79 9.38 28.00
C ASN A 355 -2.19 10.62 28.82
N ARG A 356 -1.54 11.77 28.63
CA ARG A 356 -1.77 12.97 29.47
C ARG A 356 -3.07 13.73 29.15
N VAL A 357 -3.62 13.56 27.95
CA VAL A 357 -4.80 14.33 27.49
C VAL A 357 -6.12 13.60 27.78
N ALA A 358 -6.09 12.28 27.89
CA ALA A 358 -7.29 11.49 28.16
C ALA A 358 -7.85 11.78 29.57
N PRO A 359 -9.16 11.99 29.73
CA PRO A 359 -9.77 12.20 31.04
C PRO A 359 -9.82 10.89 31.85
N ASP A 360 -9.92 11.01 33.18
CA ASP A 360 -10.01 9.87 34.10
C ASP A 360 -11.29 9.05 33.91
N LYS A 361 -12.39 9.71 33.52
CA LYS A 361 -13.71 9.10 33.28
C LYS A 361 -14.23 9.51 31.90
N PRO A 362 -13.71 8.91 30.82
CA PRO A 362 -14.11 9.33 29.48
C PRO A 362 -15.58 8.99 29.20
N GLU A 363 -16.30 9.95 28.61
CA GLU A 363 -17.66 9.72 28.12
C GLU A 363 -17.65 8.69 26.97
N THR A 364 -18.61 7.77 26.99
CA THR A 364 -18.75 6.66 26.02
C THR A 364 -20.06 6.71 25.24
N HIS A 365 -21.02 7.53 25.67
CA HIS A 365 -22.30 7.77 25.00
C HIS A 365 -22.65 9.26 25.13
N ALA A 366 -21.87 10.10 24.45
CA ALA A 366 -22.07 11.54 24.52
C ALA A 366 -23.32 12.00 23.75
N ASP A 367 -24.00 13.00 24.31
CA ASP A 367 -24.99 13.81 23.61
C ASP A 367 -24.27 14.96 22.88
N PRO A 368 -24.47 15.17 21.56
CA PRO A 368 -23.79 16.23 20.82
C PRO A 368 -23.92 17.62 21.45
N ALA A 369 -25.12 17.97 21.93
CA ALA A 369 -25.37 19.28 22.53
C ALA A 369 -24.61 19.47 23.85
N ALA A 370 -24.43 18.40 24.63
CA ALA A 370 -23.64 18.44 25.86
C ALA A 370 -22.14 18.63 25.56
N VAL A 371 -21.63 18.00 24.50
CA VAL A 371 -20.23 18.17 24.06
C VAL A 371 -20.02 19.59 23.58
N GLU A 372 -20.87 20.09 22.68
CA GLU A 372 -20.81 21.45 22.15
C GLU A 372 -20.94 22.52 23.23
N GLY A 373 -21.86 22.34 24.17
CA GLY A 373 -22.03 23.28 25.29
C GLY A 373 -20.90 23.26 26.32
N SER A 374 -20.02 22.25 26.27
CA SER A 374 -18.83 22.16 27.14
C SER A 374 -17.56 22.72 26.49
N GLU A 375 -17.56 22.93 25.17
CA GLU A 375 -16.40 23.41 24.41
C GLU A 375 -16.18 24.91 24.62
N PRO A 376 -14.92 25.40 24.60
CA PRO A 376 -14.66 26.83 24.44
C PRO A 376 -15.33 27.35 23.15
N ASP A 377 -16.02 28.49 23.24
CA ASP A 377 -16.82 29.05 22.13
C ASP A 377 -16.02 29.24 20.82
N ASP A 378 -14.72 29.53 20.93
CA ASP A 378 -13.81 29.78 19.81
C ASP A 378 -12.97 28.56 19.41
N LEU A 379 -13.24 27.35 19.95
CA LEU A 379 -12.44 26.15 19.68
C LEU A 379 -12.32 25.83 18.19
N LEU A 380 -13.43 25.93 17.45
CA LEU A 380 -13.45 25.64 16.02
C LEU A 380 -12.80 26.76 15.18
N GLU A 381 -12.87 28.02 15.63
CA GLU A 381 -12.15 29.13 15.00
C GLU A 381 -10.64 28.97 15.19
N LEU A 382 -10.22 28.52 16.37
CA LEU A 382 -8.83 28.18 16.67
C LEU A 382 -8.36 27.02 15.77
N ALA A 383 -9.19 26.01 15.55
CA ALA A 383 -8.89 24.90 14.63
C ALA A 383 -8.71 25.38 13.19
N ASP A 384 -9.61 26.25 12.72
CA ASP A 384 -9.52 26.85 11.38
C ASP A 384 -8.23 27.70 11.23
N SER A 385 -7.87 28.47 12.24
CA SER A 385 -6.63 29.25 12.26
C SER A 385 -5.39 28.33 12.22
N ALA A 386 -5.35 27.31 13.08
CA ALA A 386 -4.24 26.36 13.15
C ALA A 386 -4.07 25.56 11.84
N GLY A 387 -5.17 25.16 11.20
CA GLY A 387 -5.16 24.48 9.91
C GLY A 387 -4.80 25.39 8.72
N SER A 388 -4.86 26.72 8.86
CA SER A 388 -4.57 27.66 7.77
C SER A 388 -3.07 27.86 7.52
N ASN A 389 -2.21 27.57 8.50
CA ASN A 389 -0.76 27.77 8.40
C ASN A 389 0.01 26.66 9.15
N PRO A 390 -0.15 25.38 8.73
CA PRO A 390 0.60 24.30 9.35
C PRO A 390 2.09 24.43 9.02
N ALA A 391 2.95 24.04 9.97
CA ALA A 391 4.37 23.90 9.68
C ALA A 391 4.58 22.64 8.82
N VAL A 392 5.28 22.77 7.70
CA VAL A 392 5.56 21.64 6.80
C VAL A 392 6.93 21.06 7.13
N VAL A 393 6.99 19.73 7.28
CA VAL A 393 8.20 19.00 7.67
C VAL A 393 8.47 17.90 6.65
N ASP A 394 9.71 17.83 6.19
CA ASP A 394 10.14 16.73 5.33
C ASP A 394 10.09 15.40 6.10
N PRO A 395 9.58 14.33 5.49
CA PRO A 395 9.70 13.01 6.09
C PRO A 395 11.20 12.68 6.27
N PRO A 396 11.57 11.98 7.37
CA PRO A 396 12.95 11.67 7.63
C PRO A 396 13.54 10.86 6.46
N ALA A 397 14.66 11.34 5.92
CA ALA A 397 15.49 10.57 5.01
C ALA A 397 16.03 9.33 5.74
N GLN A 398 16.32 8.26 5.00
CA GLN A 398 16.86 7.04 5.61
C GLN A 398 18.13 7.34 6.44
N VAL A 399 18.21 6.73 7.62
CA VAL A 399 19.50 6.39 8.22
C VAL A 399 19.82 5.00 7.68
N GLU A 400 20.90 4.89 6.90
CA GLU A 400 21.41 3.62 6.36
C GLU A 400 21.68 2.56 7.43
#